data_AF-A0AAQ0GZE9-F1
#
_entry.id   AF-A0AAQ0GZE9-F1
#
_cell.length_a   1.000
_cell.length_b   1.000
_cell.length_c   1.000
_cell.angle_alpha   90.00
_cell.angle_beta   90.00
_cell.angle_gamma   90.00
#
_symmetry.space_group_name_H-M   'P 1'
#
loop_
_entity.id
_entity.type
_entity.pdbx_description
1 polymer ?
#
loop_
_entity_poly.entity_id
_entity_poly.type
_entity_poly.pdbx_seq_one_letter_code
_entity_poly.pdbx_strand_id
1 'polypeptide(L)'
;MFGIFFEDENSPFDNGYGKHLLARIRLGEYSEELHIPVGYWSSDEYKRNWKKSLATGLEKRDHSLLITSMHDPVNLNFFSSWVIYYDKENSFVQNKIIFLEDFPKFDLSMIENYIGIHEIINEDGFRISEWMVKTEDVISFYNEL
;
A
#
# COMPACT_ATOMS: atom_id res chain seq x y z
N MET A 1 2.27 15.73 5.12
CA MET A 1 1.74 14.56 5.87
C MET A 1 1.49 13.42 4.90
N PHE A 2 1.87 12.22 5.32
CA PHE A 2 1.71 10.97 4.58
C PHE A 2 1.09 9.94 5.52
N GLY A 3 0.28 9.02 4.99
CA GLY A 3 -0.17 7.84 5.73
C GLY A 3 -1.52 7.32 5.31
N ILE A 4 -1.88 6.13 5.83
CA ILE A 4 -3.21 5.52 5.69
C ILE A 4 -3.83 5.43 7.09
N PHE A 5 -5.02 5.98 7.24
CA PHE A 5 -5.69 6.13 8.53
C PHE A 5 -7.07 5.48 8.46
N PHE A 6 -7.35 4.51 9.34
CA PHE A 6 -8.70 3.98 9.52
C PHE A 6 -9.56 5.04 10.23
N GLU A 7 -10.78 5.27 9.76
CA GLU A 7 -11.67 6.30 10.32
C GLU A 7 -12.36 5.85 11.62
N ASP A 8 -12.91 4.64 11.63
CA ASP A 8 -13.42 3.97 12.84
C ASP A 8 -13.23 2.44 12.72
N GLU A 9 -12.25 1.91 13.47
CA GLU A 9 -11.90 0.49 13.44
C GLU A 9 -12.96 -0.42 14.08
N ASN A 10 -13.91 0.14 14.84
CA ASN A 10 -14.96 -0.63 15.51
C ASN A 10 -16.26 -0.72 14.70
N SER A 11 -16.32 -0.04 13.55
CA SER A 11 -17.53 0.03 12.70
C SER A 11 -17.28 -0.54 11.31
N PRO A 12 -16.95 -1.84 11.16
CA PRO A 12 -16.87 -2.46 9.85
C PRO A 12 -18.24 -2.47 9.17
N PHE A 13 -18.25 -2.22 7.87
CA PHE A 13 -19.45 -2.23 7.04
C PHE A 13 -19.30 -3.25 5.90
N ASP A 14 -20.43 -3.71 5.37
CA ASP A 14 -20.46 -4.55 4.17
C ASP A 14 -20.79 -3.68 2.96
N ASN A 15 -19.92 -3.70 1.95
CA ASN A 15 -20.09 -2.94 0.71
C ASN A 15 -20.57 -3.80 -0.47
N GLY A 16 -21.00 -5.03 -0.21
CA GLY A 16 -21.39 -6.02 -1.22
C GLY A 16 -20.28 -7.01 -1.59
N TYR A 17 -19.03 -6.75 -1.16
CA TYR A 17 -17.86 -7.61 -1.39
C TYR A 17 -17.26 -8.14 -0.07
N GLY A 18 -18.03 -8.10 1.01
CA GLY A 18 -17.62 -8.55 2.35
C GLY A 18 -17.36 -7.38 3.31
N LYS A 19 -16.77 -7.69 4.46
CA LYS A 19 -16.52 -6.70 5.52
C LYS A 19 -15.32 -5.82 5.21
N HIS A 20 -15.52 -4.51 5.32
CA HIS A 20 -14.50 -3.50 5.10
C HIS A 20 -14.47 -2.49 6.25
N LEU A 21 -13.31 -1.85 6.43
CA LEU A 21 -13.17 -0.64 7.22
C LEU A 21 -12.97 0.56 6.29
N LEU A 22 -13.55 1.69 6.68
CA LEU A 22 -13.32 2.95 6.01
C LEU A 22 -11.94 3.47 6.43
N ALA A 23 -11.12 3.78 5.45
CA ALA A 23 -9.82 4.39 5.66
C ALA A 23 -9.61 5.55 4.69
N ARG A 24 -8.58 6.34 4.94
CA ARG A 24 -8.18 7.43 4.07
C ARG A 24 -6.68 7.45 3.90
N ILE A 25 -6.22 7.47 2.66
CA ILE A 25 -4.83 7.80 2.37
C ILE A 25 -4.68 9.31 2.25
N ARG A 26 -3.59 9.85 2.79
CA ARG A 26 -3.22 11.26 2.66
C ARG A 26 -1.82 11.36 2.07
N LEU A 27 -1.70 12.15 1.00
CA LEU A 27 -0.47 12.34 0.21
C LEU A 27 -0.26 13.86 0.04
N GLY A 28 0.14 14.53 1.12
CA GLY A 28 0.14 16.00 1.16
C GLY A 28 -1.28 16.56 1.13
N GLU A 29 -1.58 17.39 0.14
CA GLU A 29 -2.92 17.98 -0.07
C GLU A 29 -3.92 17.01 -0.69
N TYR A 30 -3.43 15.93 -1.32
CA TYR A 30 -4.29 14.91 -1.90
C TYR A 30 -4.76 13.94 -0.82
N SER A 31 -6.03 13.52 -0.89
CA SER A 31 -6.55 12.44 -0.07
C SER A 31 -7.58 11.63 -0.83
N GLU A 32 -7.62 10.34 -0.57
CA GLU A 32 -8.57 9.41 -1.18
C GLU A 32 -9.15 8.48 -0.10
N GLU A 33 -10.45 8.22 -0.21
CA GLU A 33 -11.15 7.25 0.61
C GLU A 33 -10.85 5.82 0.14
N LEU A 34 -10.56 4.93 1.08
CA LEU A 34 -10.25 3.53 0.83
C LEU A 34 -11.25 2.65 1.60
N HIS A 35 -11.77 1.63 0.93
CA HIS A 35 -12.53 0.56 1.57
C HIS A 35 -11.59 -0.62 1.74
N ILE A 36 -11.01 -0.78 2.93
CA ILE A 36 -10.00 -1.81 3.18
C ILE A 36 -10.71 -3.07 3.68
N PRO A 37 -10.63 -4.21 2.97
CA PRO A 37 -11.27 -5.45 3.38
C PRO A 37 -10.63 -5.99 4.66
N VAL A 38 -11.48 -6.35 5.62
CA VAL A 38 -11.08 -6.89 6.93
C VAL A 38 -11.60 -8.29 7.19
N GLY A 39 -11.98 -9.01 6.14
CA GLY A 39 -12.44 -10.40 6.23
C GLY A 39 -11.30 -11.41 6.43
N TYR A 40 -10.08 -11.08 5.98
CA TYR A 40 -8.89 -11.93 6.11
C TYR A 40 -7.85 -11.31 7.05
N TRP A 41 -7.43 -10.08 6.76
CA TRP A 41 -6.58 -9.30 7.66
C TRP A 41 -7.39 -8.34 8.51
N SER A 42 -7.12 -8.28 9.80
CA SER A 42 -7.53 -7.19 10.69
C SER A 42 -6.76 -5.90 10.40
N SER A 43 -7.26 -4.75 10.87
CA SER A 43 -6.54 -3.47 10.78
C SER A 43 -5.13 -3.54 11.37
N ASP A 44 -4.95 -4.28 12.47
CA ASP A 44 -3.64 -4.48 13.09
C ASP A 44 -2.69 -5.32 12.22
N GLU A 45 -3.20 -6.27 11.44
CA GLU A 45 -2.39 -7.03 10.48
C GLU A 45 -1.90 -6.14 9.33
N TYR A 46 -2.75 -5.28 8.81
CA TYR A 46 -2.35 -4.25 7.85
C TYR A 46 -1.25 -3.35 8.41
N LYS A 47 -1.46 -2.76 9.60
CA LYS A 47 -0.48 -1.89 10.26
C LYS A 47 0.86 -2.59 10.48
N ARG A 48 0.86 -3.85 10.94
CA ARG A 48 2.08 -4.65 11.09
C ARG A 48 2.79 -4.89 9.76
N ASN A 49 2.04 -5.21 8.71
CA ASN A 49 2.61 -5.41 7.36
C ASN A 49 3.22 -4.11 6.82
N TRP A 50 2.49 -3.00 6.92
CA TRP A 50 2.95 -1.66 6.54
C TRP A 50 4.21 -1.26 7.28
N LYS A 51 4.24 -1.42 8.61
CA LYS A 51 5.40 -1.09 9.43
C LYS A 51 6.63 -1.89 9.03
N LYS A 52 6.47 -3.19 8.76
CA LYS A 52 7.56 -4.06 8.28
C LYS A 52 8.08 -3.60 6.91
N SER A 53 7.18 -3.31 5.98
CA SER A 53 7.56 -2.88 4.64
C SER A 53 8.26 -1.52 4.66
N LEU A 54 7.70 -0.55 5.39
CA LEU A 54 8.30 0.77 5.62
C LEU A 54 9.69 0.68 6.23
N ALA A 55 9.89 -0.14 7.27
CA ALA A 55 11.19 -0.34 7.87
C ALA A 55 12.22 -0.83 6.84
N THR A 56 11.85 -1.85 6.06
CA THR A 56 12.73 -2.46 5.06
C THR A 56 13.06 -1.48 3.92
N GLY A 57 12.06 -0.78 3.40
CA GLY A 57 12.23 0.15 2.29
C GLY A 57 13.01 1.40 2.68
N LEU A 58 12.78 1.94 3.88
CA LEU A 58 13.55 3.07 4.43
C LEU A 58 15.02 2.70 4.66
N GLU A 59 15.28 1.50 5.21
CA GLU A 59 16.64 1.00 5.43
C GLU A 59 17.40 0.84 4.11
N LYS A 60 16.77 0.20 3.11
CA LYS A 60 17.37 -0.06 1.80
C LYS A 60 17.39 1.17 0.88
N ARG A 61 16.60 2.20 1.20
CA ARG A 61 16.32 3.36 0.33
C ARG A 61 15.87 2.96 -1.07
N ASP A 62 14.98 1.97 -1.12
CA ASP A 62 14.46 1.41 -2.36
C ASP A 62 12.96 1.72 -2.47
N HIS A 63 12.10 0.81 -2.03
CA HIS A 63 10.67 1.02 -1.99
C HIS A 63 10.00 0.31 -0.82
N SER A 64 8.79 0.76 -0.50
CA SER A 64 7.88 0.14 0.48
C SER A 64 6.51 -0.08 -0.14
N LEU A 65 5.79 -1.07 0.38
CA LEU A 65 4.48 -1.48 -0.12
C LEU A 65 3.44 -1.44 1.00
N LEU A 66 2.41 -0.61 0.81
CA LEU A 66 1.25 -0.56 1.71
C LEU A 66 0.07 -1.26 1.03
N ILE A 67 -0.10 -2.55 1.32
CA ILE A 67 -1.23 -3.34 0.81
C ILE A 67 -2.54 -2.80 1.38
N THR A 68 -3.57 -2.63 0.55
CA THR A 68 -4.88 -2.10 0.98
C THR A 68 -6.06 -2.99 0.60
N SER A 69 -5.83 -4.15 -0.02
CA SER A 69 -6.91 -5.11 -0.34
C SER A 69 -6.47 -6.57 -0.24
N MET A 70 -6.07 -7.00 0.96
CA MET A 70 -5.69 -8.39 1.20
C MET A 70 -6.91 -9.27 1.45
N HIS A 71 -6.96 -10.41 0.75
CA HIS A 71 -7.91 -11.50 0.97
C HIS A 71 -7.16 -12.82 1.11
N ASP A 72 -7.90 -13.93 1.28
CA ASP A 72 -7.32 -15.28 1.31
C ASP A 72 -6.42 -15.52 0.07
N PRO A 73 -5.09 -15.71 0.25
CA PRO A 73 -4.16 -15.88 -0.85
C PRO A 73 -4.45 -17.08 -1.75
N VAL A 74 -5.19 -18.09 -1.27
CA VAL A 74 -5.55 -19.27 -2.08
C VAL A 74 -6.48 -18.89 -3.24
N ASN A 75 -7.29 -17.85 -3.07
CA ASN A 75 -8.31 -17.41 -4.03
C ASN A 75 -8.06 -15.99 -4.56
N LEU A 76 -6.89 -15.42 -4.27
CA LEU A 76 -6.55 -14.04 -4.60
C LEU A 76 -6.07 -13.95 -6.05
N ASN A 77 -6.75 -13.15 -6.88
CA ASN A 77 -6.31 -12.87 -8.25
C ASN A 77 -5.38 -11.65 -8.31
N PHE A 78 -5.64 -10.65 -7.48
CA PHE A 78 -4.84 -9.44 -7.38
C PHE A 78 -5.02 -8.80 -6.01
N PHE A 79 -4.13 -7.88 -5.64
CA PHE A 79 -4.37 -6.94 -4.55
C PHE A 79 -3.91 -5.53 -4.94
N SER A 80 -4.59 -4.53 -4.40
CA SER A 80 -4.24 -3.12 -4.49
C SER A 80 -3.26 -2.76 -3.39
N SER A 81 -2.39 -1.82 -3.73
CA SER A 81 -1.34 -1.33 -2.86
C SER A 81 -0.95 0.10 -3.20
N TRP A 82 -0.37 0.78 -2.21
CA TRP A 82 0.33 2.04 -2.40
C TRP A 82 1.83 1.79 -2.26
N VAL A 83 2.57 2.00 -3.35
CA VAL A 83 4.02 1.79 -3.42
C VAL A 83 4.70 3.13 -3.20
N ILE A 84 5.69 3.16 -2.32
CA ILE A 84 6.50 4.35 -2.03
C ILE A 84 7.90 4.09 -2.54
N TYR A 85 8.38 4.90 -3.49
CA TYR A 85 9.75 4.89 -3.99
C TYR A 85 10.53 6.03 -3.34
N TYR A 86 11.67 5.72 -2.72
CA TYR A 86 12.45 6.70 -1.96
C TYR A 86 13.50 7.41 -2.82
N ASP A 87 13.45 8.75 -2.86
CA ASP A 87 14.47 9.60 -3.50
C ASP A 87 14.91 10.74 -2.56
N LYS A 88 15.86 10.42 -1.69
CA LYS A 88 16.47 11.36 -0.73
C LYS A 88 15.40 12.07 0.12
N GLU A 89 15.16 13.35 -0.14
CA GLU A 89 14.23 14.21 0.60
C GLU A 89 12.78 13.99 0.22
N ASN A 90 12.53 13.47 -0.99
CA ASN A 90 11.19 13.20 -1.50
C ASN A 90 10.98 11.70 -1.67
N SER A 91 9.72 11.30 -1.66
CA SER A 91 9.28 9.96 -1.99
C SER A 91 8.13 10.05 -3.00
N PHE A 92 8.12 9.14 -3.95
CA PHE A 92 7.11 9.06 -4.99
C PHE A 92 6.15 7.92 -4.68
N VAL A 93 4.86 8.24 -4.62
CA VAL A 93 3.82 7.30 -4.21
C VAL A 93 2.94 6.98 -5.39
N GLN A 94 2.78 5.70 -5.69
CA GLN A 94 1.95 5.21 -6.80
C GLN A 94 0.90 4.22 -6.29
N ASN A 95 -0.32 4.32 -6.79
CA ASN A 95 -1.34 3.29 -6.60
C ASN A 95 -1.08 2.16 -7.61
N LYS A 96 -0.90 0.92 -7.14
CA LYS A 96 -0.65 -0.25 -8.00
C LYS A 96 -1.58 -1.40 -7.65
N ILE A 97 -2.14 -2.01 -8.69
CA ILE A 97 -2.78 -3.31 -8.64
C ILE A 97 -1.74 -4.35 -9.05
N ILE A 98 -1.54 -5.37 -8.20
CA ILE A 98 -0.57 -6.44 -8.42
C ILE A 98 -1.35 -7.71 -8.72
N PHE A 99 -1.22 -8.20 -9.95
CA PHE A 99 -1.88 -9.44 -10.40
C PHE A 99 -1.03 -10.65 -10.04
N LEU A 100 -1.65 -11.65 -9.39
CA LEU A 100 -0.95 -12.85 -8.91
C LEU A 100 -0.64 -13.84 -10.03
N GLU A 101 -1.29 -13.72 -11.19
CA GLU A 101 -0.98 -14.56 -12.36
C GLU A 101 0.46 -14.38 -12.85
N ASP A 102 1.05 -13.20 -12.62
CA ASP A 102 2.46 -12.92 -12.90
C ASP A 102 3.42 -13.61 -11.91
N PHE A 103 2.88 -14.17 -10.81
CA PHE A 103 3.62 -14.78 -9.72
C PHE A 103 3.08 -16.18 -9.36
N PRO A 104 3.39 -17.23 -10.15
CA PRO A 104 2.84 -18.60 -9.96
C PRO A 104 3.15 -19.25 -8.59
N LYS A 105 4.08 -18.68 -7.83
CA LYS A 105 4.42 -19.06 -6.46
C LYS A 105 4.38 -17.83 -5.56
N PHE A 106 3.23 -17.16 -5.52
CA PHE A 106 3.02 -16.01 -4.66
C PHE A 106 3.37 -16.35 -3.20
N ASP A 107 4.28 -15.57 -2.64
CA ASP A 107 4.70 -15.65 -1.26
C ASP A 107 4.69 -14.23 -0.69
N LEU A 108 3.74 -13.99 0.20
CA LEU A 108 3.55 -12.71 0.85
C LEU A 108 4.79 -12.27 1.67
N SER A 109 5.67 -13.20 2.05
CA SER A 109 6.93 -12.88 2.73
C SER A 109 7.99 -12.29 1.80
N MET A 110 7.81 -12.42 0.48
CA MET A 110 8.67 -11.90 -0.58
C MET A 110 8.02 -10.75 -1.36
N ILE A 111 6.97 -10.14 -0.81
CA ILE A 111 6.12 -9.19 -1.54
C ILE A 111 6.90 -8.02 -2.14
N GLU A 112 7.97 -7.58 -1.49
CA GLU A 112 8.85 -6.51 -1.97
C GLU A 112 9.57 -6.90 -3.29
N ASN A 113 9.81 -8.19 -3.54
CA ASN A 113 10.46 -8.64 -4.77
C ASN A 113 9.53 -8.60 -6.01
N TYR A 114 8.23 -8.38 -5.80
CA TYR A 114 7.25 -8.32 -6.88
C TYR A 114 7.06 -6.91 -7.44
N ILE A 115 7.71 -5.92 -6.83
CA ILE A 115 7.66 -4.52 -7.26
C ILE A 115 8.92 -4.20 -8.06
N GLY A 116 8.71 -3.76 -9.30
CA GLY A 116 9.79 -3.26 -10.15
C GLY A 116 10.31 -1.89 -9.69
N ILE A 117 11.35 -1.42 -10.38
CA ILE A 117 11.90 -0.08 -10.18
C ILE A 117 10.84 1.02 -10.37
N HIS A 118 11.15 2.21 -9.90
CA HIS A 118 10.31 3.37 -10.13
C HIS A 118 10.21 3.70 -11.63
N GLU A 119 9.02 3.52 -12.19
CA GLU A 119 8.67 3.86 -13.57
C GLU A 119 7.54 4.90 -13.58
N ILE A 120 7.59 5.84 -14.53
CA ILE A 120 6.61 6.93 -14.67
C ILE A 120 5.69 6.78 -15.90
N ILE A 121 6.02 5.84 -16.79
CA ILE A 121 5.27 5.49 -17.99
C ILE A 121 5.01 3.99 -17.97
N ASN A 122 3.78 3.56 -18.23
CA ASN A 122 3.41 2.14 -18.31
C ASN A 122 3.72 1.54 -19.69
N GLU A 123 3.47 0.23 -19.85
CA GLU A 123 3.75 -0.52 -21.08
C GLU A 123 3.02 0.02 -22.34
N ASP A 124 1.88 0.66 -22.15
CA ASP A 124 1.08 1.28 -23.21
C ASP A 124 1.51 2.72 -23.54
N GLY A 125 2.51 3.27 -22.84
CA GLY A 125 3.00 4.63 -23.04
C GLY A 125 2.21 5.72 -22.28
N PHE A 126 1.31 5.34 -21.37
CA PHE A 126 0.57 6.27 -20.53
C PHE A 126 1.34 6.62 -19.26
N ARG A 127 1.15 7.85 -18.77
CA ARG A 127 1.74 8.30 -17.50
C ARG A 127 1.07 7.60 -16.31
N ILE A 128 1.89 7.07 -15.41
CA ILE A 128 1.43 6.46 -14.17
C ILE A 128 1.02 7.57 -13.19
N SER A 129 -0.12 7.39 -12.52
CA SER A 129 -0.58 8.29 -11.45
C SER A 129 0.39 8.23 -10.28
N GLU A 130 0.89 9.41 -9.90
CA GLU A 130 1.92 9.54 -8.87
C GLU A 130 1.76 10.82 -8.07
N TRP A 131 2.09 10.72 -6.78
CA TRP A 131 2.12 11.82 -5.85
C TRP A 131 3.50 11.91 -5.20
N MET A 132 4.05 13.11 -5.13
CA MET A 132 5.28 13.38 -4.41
C MET A 132 4.93 13.76 -2.97
N VAL A 133 5.55 13.08 -2.01
CA VAL A 133 5.50 13.41 -0.58
C VAL A 133 6.92 13.59 -0.06
N LYS A 134 7.08 14.22 1.10
CA LYS A 134 8.41 14.28 1.72
C LYS A 134 8.74 12.95 2.39
N THR A 135 9.99 12.52 2.30
CA THR A 135 10.45 11.30 3.00
C THR A 135 10.30 11.44 4.52
N GLU A 136 10.42 12.65 5.07
CA GLU A 136 10.18 12.92 6.49
C GLU A 136 8.74 12.60 6.93
N ASP A 137 7.76 12.84 6.06
CA ASP A 137 6.35 12.51 6.34
C ASP A 137 6.15 10.99 6.39
N VAL A 138 6.85 10.24 5.52
CA VAL A 138 6.82 8.77 5.52
C VAL A 138 7.45 8.22 6.80
N ILE A 139 8.55 8.81 7.26
CA ILE A 139 9.20 8.45 8.53
C ILE A 139 8.28 8.76 9.73
N SER A 140 7.58 9.89 9.73
CA SER A 140 6.59 10.22 10.78
C SER A 140 5.52 9.14 10.88
N PHE A 141 4.92 8.78 9.74
CA PHE A 141 3.90 7.73 9.68
C PHE A 141 4.44 6.38 10.16
N TYR A 142 5.65 5.99 9.74
CA TYR A 142 6.29 4.76 10.22
C TYR A 142 6.45 4.72 11.75
N ASN A 143 6.76 5.86 12.38
CA ASN A 143 6.90 5.95 13.84
C ASN A 143 5.55 5.95 14.58
N GLU A 144 4.45 6.29 13.90
CA GLU A 144 3.09 6.30 14.45
C GLU A 144 2.39 4.93 14.39
N LEU A 145 2.79 4.05 13.46
CA LEU A 145 2.32 2.66 13.34
C LEU A 145 2.81 1.78 14.50
#